data_AF-A0A2T4NCD0-F1
#
_entry.id   AF-A0A2T4NCD0-F1
#
_cell.length_a   1.000
_cell.length_b   1.000
_cell.length_c   1.000
_cell.angle_alpha   90.00
_cell.angle_beta   90.00
_cell.angle_gamma   90.00
#
_symmetry.space_group_name_H-M   'P 1'
#
loop_
_entity.id
_entity.type
_entity.pdbx_description
1 polymer ?
#
loop_
_entity_poly.entity_id
_entity_poly.type
_entity_poly.pdbx_seq_one_letter_code
_entity_poly.pdbx_strand_id
1 'polypeptide(L)'
;MTVDIDFTAFFDTTPSPYLVLDTDLVIRYVNPAYLRTTGRTRRDLIGKHYFDALPPRPGTPDDPQQNVKASLSRAVDSGKPDVLVLQRYDIPAPGRPAGFEERWWSKIHTPLPGPDGTVKWIVQRAEDVTSFFHSGRAGQLGEEFTTREKGLAAELYARTDELHRLNRELLQAHARERQVAVTLQEAMLSVPDLNRHDNIAVRYLPATTSLNVCGDWYDVVDLPPDRYAAAVGDVVGHGLHAAAVMGMLRSALSAVIRALPSPAQALEVLGLYARSVDGAMAATAVKVLIDTRSRLIIYSNAGHPPPVLLHQDGTCELLDKATDPPLGAREHHVPRPQAGLTYTPGDTLVLYTDGLVERRDEDIDAGLARLTAALRADRTLLPDQLADGLLARLDVAEGAPDDIALIVIRL
;
A
#
# COMPACT_ATOMS: atom_id res chain seq x y z
N MET A 1 17.09 33.73 33.91
CA MET A 1 16.67 34.17 32.57
C MET A 1 15.40 33.44 32.23
N THR A 2 14.25 34.08 32.43
CA THR A 2 12.97 33.56 31.92
C THR A 2 13.05 33.62 30.40
N VAL A 3 13.01 32.46 29.76
CA VAL A 3 12.78 32.37 28.32
C VAL A 3 11.44 33.07 28.06
N ASP A 4 11.42 34.03 27.13
CA ASP A 4 10.20 34.70 26.72
C ASP A 4 9.39 33.72 25.86
N ILE A 5 8.56 32.89 26.51
CA ILE A 5 7.72 31.90 25.85
C ILE A 5 6.46 32.60 25.39
N ASP A 6 6.20 32.62 24.08
CA ASP A 6 4.90 33.04 23.54
C ASP A 6 3.84 31.99 23.91
N PHE A 7 3.13 32.24 25.01
CA PHE A 7 2.06 31.37 25.49
C PHE A 7 0.89 31.28 24.50
N THR A 8 0.67 32.27 23.63
CA THR A 8 -0.38 32.21 22.61
C THR A 8 -0.01 31.19 21.55
N ALA A 9 1.21 31.27 21.00
CA ALA A 9 1.73 30.27 20.07
C ALA A 9 1.78 28.87 20.70
N PHE A 10 2.20 28.78 21.97
CA PHE A 10 2.17 27.52 22.72
C PHE A 10 0.76 26.91 22.73
N PHE A 11 -0.25 27.63 23.25
CA PHE A 11 -1.61 27.10 23.29
C PHE A 11 -2.21 26.84 21.91
N ASP A 12 -1.90 27.66 20.89
CA ASP A 12 -2.39 27.47 19.52
C ASP A 12 -1.87 26.16 18.88
N THR A 13 -0.69 25.68 19.29
CA THR A 13 -0.10 24.41 18.81
C THR A 13 -0.53 23.18 19.62
N THR A 14 -1.10 23.37 20.82
CA THR A 14 -1.53 22.23 21.64
C THR A 14 -2.70 21.47 20.99
N PRO A 15 -2.67 20.12 20.97
CA PRO A 15 -3.71 19.32 20.32
C PRO A 15 -4.98 19.18 21.16
N SER A 16 -4.89 19.40 22.49
CA SER A 16 -6.06 19.35 23.38
C SER A 16 -6.87 20.64 23.32
N PRO A 17 -8.21 20.56 23.40
CA PRO A 17 -9.08 21.73 23.41
C PRO A 17 -8.97 22.51 24.72
N TYR A 18 -8.48 23.75 24.63
CA TYR A 18 -8.34 24.68 25.74
C TYR A 18 -9.17 25.95 25.54
N LEU A 19 -9.77 26.43 26.63
CA LEU A 19 -10.18 27.82 26.75
C LEU A 19 -9.67 28.45 28.04
N VAL A 20 -9.61 29.78 28.05
CA VAL A 20 -9.30 30.58 29.24
C VAL A 20 -10.48 31.50 29.53
N LEU A 21 -10.93 31.47 30.78
CA LEU A 21 -11.99 32.31 31.35
C LEU A 21 -11.40 33.28 32.37
N ASP A 22 -12.05 34.42 32.56
CA ASP A 22 -11.90 35.19 33.80
C ASP A 22 -12.86 34.71 34.89
N THR A 23 -12.78 35.35 36.07
CA THR A 23 -13.64 35.04 37.21
C THR A 23 -15.11 35.38 37.00
N ASP A 24 -15.42 36.27 36.03
CA ASP A 24 -16.79 36.58 35.60
C ASP A 24 -17.29 35.61 34.50
N LEU A 25 -16.52 34.55 34.23
CA LEU A 25 -16.80 33.51 33.23
C LEU A 25 -16.88 34.06 31.78
N VAL A 26 -16.21 35.16 31.50
CA VAL A 26 -16.03 35.67 30.13
C VAL A 26 -14.87 34.95 29.47
N ILE A 27 -15.10 34.43 28.26
CA ILE A 27 -14.09 33.73 27.47
C ILE A 27 -13.06 34.73 26.97
N ARG A 28 -11.80 34.56 27.38
CA ARG A 28 -10.68 35.45 27.00
C ARG A 28 -9.81 34.86 25.91
N TYR A 29 -9.70 33.53 25.84
CA TYR A 29 -8.92 32.85 24.82
C TYR A 29 -9.48 31.45 24.53
N VAL A 30 -9.36 31.00 23.28
CA VAL A 30 -9.70 29.66 22.80
C VAL A 30 -8.65 29.22 21.78
N ASN A 31 -8.14 28.00 21.93
CA ASN A 31 -7.17 27.47 20.98
C ASN A 31 -7.87 26.83 19.76
N PRO A 32 -7.15 26.57 18.64
CA PRO A 32 -7.72 25.98 17.44
C PRO A 32 -8.35 24.60 17.66
N ALA A 33 -7.83 23.80 18.60
CA ALA A 33 -8.42 22.51 18.96
C ALA A 33 -9.83 22.66 19.53
N TYR A 34 -10.06 23.59 20.44
CA TYR A 34 -11.38 23.87 21.01
C TYR A 34 -12.39 24.29 19.94
N LEU A 35 -11.97 25.10 18.98
CA LEU A 35 -12.81 25.54 17.86
C LEU A 35 -13.25 24.37 16.97
N ARG A 36 -12.32 23.46 16.62
CA ARG A 36 -12.64 22.26 15.83
C ARG A 36 -13.61 21.35 16.56
N THR A 37 -13.36 21.08 17.85
CA THR A 37 -14.18 20.17 18.65
C THR A 37 -15.60 20.71 18.85
N THR A 38 -15.77 22.03 18.96
CA THR A 38 -17.10 22.65 19.16
C THR A 38 -17.77 23.12 17.87
N GLY A 39 -17.07 23.12 16.73
CA GLY A 39 -17.56 23.67 15.47
C GLY A 39 -17.81 25.18 15.50
N ARG A 40 -17.14 25.93 16.39
CA ARG A 40 -17.32 27.38 16.60
C ARG A 40 -16.15 28.18 16.06
N THR A 41 -16.36 29.48 15.87
CA THR A 41 -15.30 30.43 15.51
C THR A 41 -14.84 31.24 16.72
N ARG A 42 -13.64 31.85 16.65
CA ARG A 42 -13.15 32.76 17.71
C ARG A 42 -14.14 33.91 17.98
N ARG A 43 -14.79 34.43 16.93
CA ARG A 43 -15.82 35.50 17.03
C ARG A 43 -17.07 35.05 17.79
N ASP A 44 -17.39 33.77 17.73
CA ASP A 44 -18.56 33.23 18.43
C ASP A 44 -18.33 33.12 19.93
N LEU A 45 -17.08 32.99 20.38
CA LEU A 45 -16.72 32.63 21.75
C LEU A 45 -16.05 33.78 22.52
N ILE A 46 -14.99 34.38 21.97
CA ILE A 46 -14.16 35.34 22.71
C ILE A 46 -14.95 36.62 23.04
N GLY A 47 -14.83 37.08 24.29
CA GLY A 47 -15.50 38.27 24.81
C GLY A 47 -16.95 38.04 25.25
N LYS A 48 -17.48 36.82 25.08
CA LYS A 48 -18.82 36.45 25.56
C LYS A 48 -18.74 35.65 26.85
N HIS A 49 -19.80 35.74 27.63
CA HIS A 49 -19.98 34.88 28.80
C HIS A 49 -20.15 33.41 28.37
N TYR A 50 -19.55 32.48 29.11
CA TYR A 50 -19.46 31.06 28.74
C TYR A 50 -20.81 30.43 28.36
N PHE A 51 -21.83 30.66 29.17
CA PHE A 51 -23.17 30.09 28.98
C PHE A 51 -24.00 30.79 27.89
N ASP A 52 -23.61 31.99 27.48
CA ASP A 52 -24.24 32.68 26.34
C ASP A 52 -23.62 32.22 25.01
N ALA A 53 -22.31 31.96 25.04
CA ALA A 53 -21.56 31.47 23.88
C ALA A 53 -21.87 29.98 23.59
N LEU A 54 -22.07 29.19 24.64
CA LEU A 54 -22.37 27.76 24.59
C LEU A 54 -23.62 27.48 25.44
N PRO A 55 -24.83 27.85 24.99
CA PRO A 55 -26.04 27.64 25.77
C PRO A 55 -26.34 26.15 25.93
N PRO A 56 -26.76 25.68 27.13
CA PRO A 56 -27.16 24.30 27.32
C PRO A 56 -28.46 24.02 26.54
N ARG A 57 -28.71 22.74 26.25
CA ARG A 57 -29.98 22.32 25.68
C ARG A 57 -31.12 22.54 26.70
N PRO A 58 -32.23 23.20 26.31
CA PRO A 58 -33.39 23.34 27.19
C PRO A 58 -33.98 21.97 27.57
N GLY A 59 -34.35 21.80 28.84
CA GLY A 59 -35.02 20.58 29.34
C GLY A 59 -34.11 19.36 29.50
N THR A 60 -32.79 19.55 29.57
CA THR A 60 -31.84 18.46 29.83
C THR A 60 -31.92 18.02 31.31
N PRO A 61 -31.92 16.71 31.62
CA PRO A 61 -31.78 16.21 32.99
C PRO A 61 -30.49 16.70 33.66
N ASP A 62 -30.46 16.78 34.99
CA ASP A 62 -29.30 17.08 35.84
C ASP A 62 -28.63 18.46 35.67
N ASP A 63 -29.36 19.45 35.13
CA ASP A 63 -28.92 20.86 34.94
C ASP A 63 -27.42 21.01 34.62
N PRO A 64 -27.02 20.70 33.37
CA PRO A 64 -25.61 20.65 32.98
C PRO A 64 -24.91 22.01 33.11
N GLN A 65 -25.66 23.10 33.03
CA GLN A 65 -25.13 24.45 33.26
C GLN A 65 -24.76 24.65 34.73
N GLN A 66 -25.62 24.22 35.65
CA GLN A 66 -25.34 24.32 37.09
C GLN A 66 -24.13 23.47 37.50
N ASN A 67 -23.95 22.28 36.94
CA ASN A 67 -22.80 21.42 37.26
C ASN A 67 -21.47 22.02 36.79
N VAL A 68 -21.43 22.55 35.56
CA VAL A 68 -20.25 23.26 35.04
C VAL A 68 -19.96 24.50 35.87
N LYS A 69 -20.98 25.29 36.23
CA LYS A 69 -20.85 26.47 37.07
C LYS A 69 -20.29 26.12 38.44
N ALA A 70 -20.82 25.08 39.09
CA ALA A 70 -20.35 24.62 40.40
C ALA A 70 -18.89 24.16 40.36
N SER A 71 -18.47 23.47 39.29
CA SER A 71 -17.08 23.06 39.09
C SER A 71 -16.13 24.25 38.92
N LEU A 72 -16.53 25.25 38.11
CA LEU A 72 -15.77 26.49 37.94
C LEU A 72 -15.64 27.25 39.27
N SER A 73 -16.73 27.39 40.04
CA SER A 73 -16.72 28.03 41.35
C SER A 73 -15.79 27.31 42.34
N ARG A 74 -15.86 25.96 42.43
CA ARG A 74 -14.95 25.19 43.29
C ARG A 74 -13.47 25.40 42.93
N ALA A 75 -13.15 25.50 41.64
CA ALA A 75 -11.78 25.77 41.21
C ALA A 75 -11.29 27.16 41.66
N VAL A 76 -12.14 28.18 41.55
CA VAL A 76 -11.84 29.54 42.02
C VAL A 76 -11.70 29.59 43.54
N ASP A 77 -12.68 29.07 44.27
CA ASP A 77 -12.75 29.17 45.73
C ASP A 77 -11.63 28.38 46.43
N SER A 78 -11.27 27.21 45.89
CA SER A 78 -10.24 26.36 46.48
C SER A 78 -8.81 26.70 46.02
N GLY A 79 -8.67 27.44 44.92
CA GLY A 79 -7.38 27.65 44.25
C GLY A 79 -6.73 26.36 43.73
N LYS A 80 -7.47 25.24 43.65
CA LYS A 80 -7.00 23.94 43.17
C LYS A 80 -7.78 23.50 41.93
N PRO A 81 -7.21 22.67 41.04
CA PRO A 81 -7.93 22.14 39.90
C PRO A 81 -9.18 21.33 40.31
N ASP A 82 -10.31 21.58 39.65
CA ASP A 82 -11.54 20.78 39.78
C ASP A 82 -11.77 19.97 38.50
N VAL A 83 -12.16 18.71 38.65
CA VAL A 83 -12.39 17.78 37.53
C VAL A 83 -13.88 17.47 37.46
N LEU A 84 -14.47 17.65 36.28
CA LEU A 84 -15.85 17.35 35.98
C LEU A 84 -15.90 16.32 34.85
N VAL A 85 -16.27 15.08 35.17
CA VAL A 85 -16.23 13.94 34.23
C VAL A 85 -17.62 13.51 33.82
N LEU A 86 -17.74 12.96 32.61
CA LEU A 86 -19.00 12.46 32.08
C LEU A 86 -20.13 13.50 32.19
N GLN A 87 -19.81 14.77 31.93
CA GLN A 87 -20.82 15.81 31.91
C GLN A 87 -21.47 15.84 30.54
N ARG A 88 -22.73 15.42 30.45
CA ARG A 88 -23.54 15.68 29.27
C ARG A 88 -23.67 17.19 29.08
N TYR A 89 -23.25 17.70 27.93
CA TYR A 89 -23.40 19.10 27.56
C TYR A 89 -23.54 19.17 26.05
N ASP A 90 -24.77 19.00 25.58
CA ASP A 90 -25.09 18.99 24.16
C ASP A 90 -24.65 20.33 23.53
N ILE A 91 -23.98 20.29 22.38
CA ILE A 91 -23.57 21.50 21.65
C ILE A 91 -24.50 21.74 20.47
N PRO A 92 -24.81 23.00 20.13
CA PRO A 92 -25.63 23.28 18.95
C PRO A 92 -24.96 22.79 17.67
N ALA A 93 -25.70 22.08 16.83
CA ALA A 93 -25.20 21.50 15.59
C ALA A 93 -24.84 22.61 14.58
N PRO A 94 -23.63 22.59 13.98
CA PRO A 94 -23.25 23.56 12.96
C PRO A 94 -24.26 23.58 11.80
N GLY A 95 -24.74 24.78 11.43
CA GLY A 95 -25.66 24.96 10.30
C GLY A 95 -27.12 24.53 10.54
N ARG A 96 -27.49 24.08 11.75
CA ARG A 96 -28.88 23.77 12.12
C ARG A 96 -29.35 24.70 13.25
N PRO A 97 -30.16 25.74 12.96
CA PRO A 97 -30.53 26.78 13.93
C PRO A 97 -31.24 26.28 15.20
N ALA A 98 -31.75 25.04 15.20
CA ALA A 98 -32.45 24.43 16.33
C ALA A 98 -31.95 22.99 16.67
N GLY A 99 -30.84 22.55 16.07
CA GLY A 99 -30.30 21.21 16.32
C GLY A 99 -29.29 21.22 17.47
N PHE A 100 -29.39 20.25 18.38
CA PHE A 100 -28.35 19.94 19.37
C PHE A 100 -27.76 18.57 19.04
N GLU A 101 -26.44 18.44 19.16
CA GLU A 101 -25.74 17.17 19.11
C GLU A 101 -25.46 16.72 20.55
N GLU A 102 -25.81 15.47 20.86
CA GLU A 102 -25.48 14.88 22.16
C GLU A 102 -23.96 14.81 22.30
N ARG A 103 -23.44 15.40 23.37
CA ARG A 103 -22.01 15.36 23.69
C ARG A 103 -21.81 15.14 25.19
N TRP A 104 -20.82 14.32 25.51
CA TRP A 104 -20.35 14.09 26.88
C TRP A 104 -18.92 14.60 27.02
N TRP A 105 -18.63 15.29 28.12
CA TRP A 105 -17.36 15.99 28.31
C TRP A 105 -16.65 15.55 29.59
N SER A 106 -15.34 15.45 29.49
CA SER A 106 -14.42 15.40 30.63
C SER A 106 -13.66 16.73 30.69
N LYS A 107 -13.98 17.56 31.68
CA LYS A 107 -13.46 18.91 31.86
C LYS A 107 -12.54 18.99 33.06
N ILE A 108 -11.44 19.71 32.93
CA ILE A 108 -10.57 20.10 34.04
C ILE A 108 -10.52 21.63 34.08
N HIS A 109 -10.93 22.20 35.20
CA HIS A 109 -10.85 23.63 35.48
C HIS A 109 -9.64 23.90 36.35
N THR A 110 -8.59 24.49 35.77
CA THR A 110 -7.34 24.80 36.47
C THR A 110 -7.30 26.29 36.78
N PRO A 111 -7.38 26.70 38.06
CA PRO A 111 -7.28 28.10 38.44
C PRO A 111 -5.84 28.60 38.22
N LEU A 112 -5.72 29.82 37.71
CA LEU A 112 -4.43 30.49 37.50
C LEU A 112 -4.39 31.74 38.40
N PRO A 113 -3.52 31.76 39.42
CA PRO A 113 -3.40 32.90 40.32
C PRO A 113 -2.74 34.10 39.64
N GLY A 114 -3.17 35.29 40.02
CA GLY A 114 -2.50 36.55 39.73
C GLY A 114 -1.30 36.81 40.65
N PRO A 115 -0.59 37.93 40.44
CA PRO A 115 0.57 38.30 41.26
C PRO A 115 0.28 38.47 42.75
N ASP A 116 -0.97 38.74 43.10
CA ASP A 116 -1.50 38.90 44.46
C ASP A 116 -1.95 37.57 45.10
N GLY A 117 -1.78 36.44 44.40
CA GLY A 117 -2.19 35.11 44.85
C GLY A 117 -3.68 34.82 44.72
N THR A 118 -4.49 35.77 44.25
CA THR A 118 -5.92 35.56 44.00
C THR A 118 -6.12 34.91 42.63
N VAL A 119 -7.13 34.05 42.48
CA VAL A 119 -7.41 33.43 41.18
C VAL A 119 -7.90 34.50 40.21
N LYS A 120 -7.14 34.71 39.12
CA LYS A 120 -7.46 35.72 38.10
C LYS A 120 -8.07 35.08 36.85
N TRP A 121 -7.63 33.88 36.50
CA TRP A 121 -8.09 33.18 35.30
C TRP A 121 -8.37 31.72 35.59
N ILE A 122 -9.14 31.07 34.72
CA ILE A 122 -9.41 29.64 34.76
C ILE A 122 -9.07 29.06 33.39
N VAL A 123 -8.15 28.10 33.36
CA VAL A 123 -7.86 27.31 32.16
C VAL A 123 -8.77 26.08 32.17
N GLN A 124 -9.69 25.99 31.22
CA GLN A 124 -10.52 24.81 31.00
C GLN A 124 -9.90 23.96 29.90
N ARG A 125 -9.57 22.69 30.22
CA ARG A 125 -9.36 21.62 29.23
C ARG A 125 -10.65 20.83 29.11
N ALA A 126 -11.15 20.56 27.90
CA ALA A 126 -12.45 19.92 27.70
C ALA A 126 -12.40 18.79 26.65
N GLU A 127 -12.13 17.55 27.07
CA GLU A 127 -12.10 16.40 26.17
C GLU A 127 -13.51 15.87 25.90
N ASP A 128 -13.80 15.56 24.64
CA ASP A 128 -15.04 14.91 24.23
C ASP A 128 -14.93 13.40 24.48
N VAL A 129 -15.83 12.89 25.32
CA VAL A 129 -15.88 11.49 25.77
C VAL A 129 -17.23 10.84 25.43
N THR A 130 -17.93 11.35 24.43
CA THR A 130 -19.22 10.82 23.97
C THR A 130 -19.12 9.36 23.57
N SER A 131 -18.08 8.97 22.82
CA SER A 131 -17.85 7.56 22.44
C SER A 131 -17.56 6.67 23.65
N PHE A 132 -16.85 7.17 24.66
CA PHE A 132 -16.62 6.46 25.91
C PHE A 132 -17.93 6.21 26.66
N PHE A 133 -18.80 7.21 26.74
CA PHE A 133 -20.12 7.05 27.37
C PHE A 133 -20.95 5.98 26.65
N HIS A 134 -21.08 6.05 25.33
CA HIS A 134 -21.84 5.07 24.54
C HIS A 134 -21.25 3.65 24.55
N SER A 135 -19.96 3.48 24.88
CA SER A 135 -19.35 2.15 25.02
C SER A 135 -19.87 1.35 26.20
N GLY A 136 -20.64 1.97 27.12
CA GLY A 136 -21.11 1.35 28.36
C GLY A 136 -20.06 1.22 29.46
N ARG A 137 -18.77 1.43 29.15
CA ARG A 137 -17.67 1.43 30.15
C ARG A 137 -17.80 2.54 31.19
N ALA A 138 -18.42 3.66 30.82
CA ALA A 138 -18.74 4.73 31.76
C ALA A 138 -19.63 4.25 32.93
N GLY A 139 -20.57 3.33 32.66
CA GLY A 139 -21.43 2.73 33.69
C GLY A 139 -20.73 1.65 34.53
N GLN A 140 -19.60 1.12 34.07
CA GLN A 140 -18.77 0.16 34.81
C GLN A 140 -17.84 0.84 35.83
N LEU A 141 -17.58 2.13 35.67
CA LEU A 141 -16.87 2.95 36.65
C LEU A 141 -17.82 3.32 37.79
N GLY A 142 -18.00 2.39 38.74
CA GLY A 142 -18.86 2.54 39.92
C GLY A 142 -18.44 3.68 40.87
N GLU A 143 -19.09 3.76 42.04
CA GLU A 143 -18.80 4.79 43.05
C GLU A 143 -17.39 4.70 43.66
N GLU A 144 -16.75 3.53 43.56
CA GLU A 144 -15.39 3.28 44.09
C GLU A 144 -14.30 4.09 43.39
N PHE A 145 -14.52 4.52 42.14
CA PHE A 145 -13.57 5.33 41.39
C PHE A 145 -13.74 6.81 41.72
N THR A 146 -12.64 7.48 42.04
CA THR A 146 -12.62 8.93 42.20
C THR A 146 -12.95 9.63 40.88
N THR A 147 -13.47 10.86 40.97
CA THR A 147 -13.73 11.71 39.79
C THR A 147 -12.50 11.87 38.90
N ARG A 148 -11.29 11.89 39.49
CA ARG A 148 -10.02 11.97 38.75
C ARG A 148 -9.73 10.70 37.94
N GLU A 149 -9.92 9.52 38.53
CA GLU A 149 -9.71 8.23 37.85
C GLU A 149 -10.70 8.03 36.71
N LYS A 150 -11.97 8.41 36.93
CA LYS A 150 -12.99 8.42 35.87
C LYS A 150 -12.59 9.33 34.70
N GLY A 151 -11.96 10.47 34.98
CA GLY A 151 -11.50 11.42 33.97
C GLY A 151 -10.34 10.88 33.14
N LEU A 152 -9.37 10.24 33.80
CA LEU A 152 -8.24 9.59 33.14
C LEU A 152 -8.70 8.40 32.28
N ALA A 153 -9.62 7.58 32.77
CA ALA A 153 -10.19 6.46 32.01
C ALA A 153 -10.90 6.93 30.73
N ALA A 154 -11.64 8.04 30.82
CA ALA A 154 -12.33 8.62 29.67
C ALA A 154 -11.33 9.22 28.64
N GLU A 155 -10.27 9.89 29.11
CA GLU A 155 -9.21 10.43 28.24
C GLU A 155 -8.41 9.32 27.53
N LEU A 156 -8.01 8.26 28.25
CA LEU A 156 -7.35 7.10 27.66
C LEU A 156 -8.23 6.43 26.60
N TYR A 157 -9.53 6.28 26.87
CA TYR A 157 -10.45 5.71 25.88
C TYR A 157 -10.54 6.57 24.61
N ALA A 158 -10.70 7.89 24.75
CA ALA A 158 -10.79 8.80 23.62
C ALA A 158 -9.53 8.71 22.73
N ARG A 159 -8.34 8.64 23.35
CA ARG A 159 -7.07 8.47 22.64
C ARG A 159 -6.95 7.10 21.95
N THR A 160 -7.34 6.03 22.62
CA THR A 160 -7.33 4.68 22.05
C THR A 160 -8.27 4.58 20.85
N ASP A 161 -9.47 5.17 20.92
CA ASP A 161 -10.42 5.20 19.81
C ASP A 161 -9.89 5.99 18.60
N GLU A 162 -9.28 7.16 18.86
CA GLU A 162 -8.61 7.96 17.83
C GLU A 162 -7.49 7.18 17.12
N LEU A 163 -6.63 6.50 17.90
CA LEU A 163 -5.56 5.66 17.35
C LEU A 163 -6.11 4.50 16.52
N HIS A 164 -7.15 3.82 16.99
CA HIS A 164 -7.77 2.74 16.23
C HIS A 164 -8.41 3.25 14.93
N ARG A 165 -9.01 4.44 14.94
CA ARG A 165 -9.55 5.08 13.74
C ARG A 165 -8.44 5.38 12.74
N LEU A 166 -7.37 6.07 13.16
CA LEU A 166 -6.24 6.40 12.29
C LEU A 166 -5.57 5.14 11.73
N ASN A 167 -5.42 4.10 12.53
CA ASN A 167 -4.87 2.83 12.06
C ASN A 167 -5.77 2.17 11.01
N ARG A 168 -7.09 2.18 11.20
CA ARG A 168 -8.03 1.67 10.17
C ARG A 168 -7.95 2.48 8.88
N GLU A 169 -7.86 3.80 8.96
CA GLU A 169 -7.72 4.67 7.79
C GLU A 169 -6.41 4.38 7.03
N LEU A 170 -5.31 4.20 7.76
CA LEU A 170 -4.02 3.83 7.18
C LEU A 170 -4.09 2.47 6.48
N LEU A 171 -4.66 1.46 7.13
CA LEU A 171 -4.84 0.12 6.54
C LEU A 171 -5.71 0.16 5.28
N GLN A 172 -6.79 0.96 5.28
CA GLN A 172 -7.64 1.14 4.11
C GLN A 172 -6.92 1.86 2.97
N ALA A 173 -6.12 2.89 3.28
CA ALA A 173 -5.32 3.60 2.28
C ALA A 173 -4.31 2.66 1.62
N HIS A 174 -3.54 1.89 2.40
CA HIS A 174 -2.59 0.91 1.88
C HIS A 174 -3.28 -0.20 1.06
N ALA A 175 -4.42 -0.71 1.52
CA ALA A 175 -5.18 -1.71 0.76
C ALA A 175 -5.64 -1.17 -0.60
N ARG A 176 -6.06 0.11 -0.65
CA ARG A 176 -6.46 0.77 -1.89
C ARG A 176 -5.26 0.97 -2.83
N GLU A 177 -4.13 1.42 -2.31
CA GLU A 177 -2.89 1.57 -3.11
C GLU A 177 -2.46 0.23 -3.71
N ARG A 178 -2.44 -0.84 -2.90
CA ARG A 178 -2.15 -2.20 -3.36
C ARG A 178 -3.12 -2.66 -4.45
N GLN A 179 -4.43 -2.44 -4.26
CA GLN A 179 -5.44 -2.82 -5.24
C GLN A 179 -5.22 -2.11 -6.59
N VAL A 180 -4.93 -0.81 -6.56
CA VAL A 180 -4.65 -0.03 -7.78
C VAL A 180 -3.41 -0.59 -8.49
N ALA A 181 -2.35 -0.89 -7.74
CA ALA A 181 -1.10 -1.39 -8.29
C ALA A 181 -1.27 -2.77 -8.96
N VAL A 182 -1.97 -3.71 -8.30
CA VAL A 182 -2.30 -5.04 -8.86
C VAL A 182 -3.15 -4.92 -10.12
N THR A 183 -4.23 -4.12 -10.09
CA THR A 183 -5.11 -3.96 -11.25
C THR A 183 -4.38 -3.34 -12.45
N LEU A 184 -3.46 -2.40 -12.24
CA LEU A 184 -2.64 -1.85 -13.31
C LEU A 184 -1.72 -2.91 -13.92
N GLN A 185 -1.08 -3.74 -13.08
CA GLN A 185 -0.20 -4.79 -13.55
C GLN A 185 -0.95 -5.89 -14.30
N GLU A 186 -2.10 -6.33 -13.80
CA GLU A 186 -2.96 -7.29 -14.51
C GLU A 186 -3.37 -6.76 -15.90
N ALA A 187 -3.72 -5.47 -15.99
CA ALA A 187 -4.01 -4.84 -17.27
C ALA A 187 -2.76 -4.80 -18.18
N MET A 188 -1.58 -4.52 -17.60
CA MET A 188 -0.29 -4.52 -18.30
C MET A 188 0.22 -5.90 -18.68
N LEU A 189 -0.28 -6.99 -18.10
CA LEU A 189 0.08 -8.39 -18.43
C LEU A 189 -0.98 -9.11 -19.26
N SER A 190 -2.12 -8.46 -19.53
CA SER A 190 -3.16 -9.02 -20.38
C SER A 190 -2.60 -9.35 -21.78
N VAL A 191 -2.78 -10.61 -22.22
CA VAL A 191 -2.33 -11.13 -23.51
C VAL A 191 -3.54 -11.68 -24.28
N PRO A 192 -4.24 -10.85 -25.08
CA PRO A 192 -5.44 -11.31 -25.80
C PRO A 192 -5.20 -12.46 -26.76
N ASP A 193 -4.01 -12.52 -27.38
CA ASP A 193 -3.64 -13.56 -28.34
C ASP A 193 -3.51 -14.93 -27.66
N LEU A 194 -3.18 -14.99 -26.36
CA LEU A 194 -3.04 -16.23 -25.59
C LEU A 194 -4.32 -17.08 -25.58
N ASN A 195 -5.50 -16.44 -25.57
CA ASN A 195 -6.80 -17.11 -25.55
C ASN A 195 -7.09 -17.96 -26.80
N ARG A 196 -6.23 -17.89 -27.82
CA ARG A 196 -6.35 -18.65 -29.07
C ARG A 196 -5.52 -19.94 -29.07
N HIS A 197 -4.73 -20.17 -28.02
CA HIS A 197 -3.74 -21.25 -27.95
C HIS A 197 -4.02 -22.19 -26.79
N ASP A 198 -4.69 -23.31 -27.06
CA ASP A 198 -4.94 -24.37 -26.06
C ASP A 198 -3.68 -25.14 -25.66
N ASN A 199 -2.59 -24.94 -26.40
CA ASN A 199 -1.30 -25.57 -26.21
C ASN A 199 -0.32 -24.73 -25.36
N ILE A 200 -0.75 -23.56 -24.85
CA ILE A 200 0.07 -22.66 -24.05
C ILE A 200 -0.55 -22.48 -22.67
N ALA A 201 0.25 -22.70 -21.63
CA ALA A 201 -0.09 -22.36 -20.26
C ALA A 201 0.86 -21.28 -19.73
N VAL A 202 0.32 -20.36 -18.93
CA VAL A 202 1.10 -19.32 -18.25
C VAL A 202 0.82 -19.36 -16.75
N ARG A 203 1.87 -19.17 -15.95
CA ARG A 203 1.76 -18.88 -14.52
C ARG A 203 2.57 -17.64 -14.20
N TYR A 204 2.01 -16.81 -13.33
CA TYR A 204 2.64 -15.58 -12.89
C TYR A 204 2.48 -15.45 -11.37
N LEU A 205 3.59 -15.57 -10.63
CA LEU A 205 3.62 -15.54 -9.17
C LEU A 205 4.49 -14.36 -8.73
N PRO A 206 3.89 -13.26 -8.24
CA PRO A 206 4.67 -12.17 -7.66
C PRO A 206 5.31 -12.62 -6.33
N ALA A 207 6.51 -12.13 -6.06
CA ALA A 207 7.21 -12.28 -4.80
C ALA A 207 6.36 -11.78 -3.64
N THR A 208 6.58 -12.36 -2.46
CA THR A 208 5.82 -12.05 -1.24
C THR A 208 6.29 -10.71 -0.64
N THR A 209 6.06 -9.59 -1.34
CA THR A 209 6.44 -8.24 -0.93
C THR A 209 5.23 -7.34 -0.68
N SER A 210 5.43 -6.18 -0.05
CA SER A 210 4.36 -5.31 0.50
C SER A 210 3.28 -4.88 -0.50
N LEU A 211 3.62 -4.77 -1.79
CA LEU A 211 2.71 -4.31 -2.85
C LEU A 211 2.28 -5.44 -3.82
N ASN A 212 2.91 -6.62 -3.80
CA ASN A 212 2.71 -7.69 -4.79
C ASN A 212 2.80 -7.22 -6.25
N VAL A 213 3.68 -6.26 -6.57
CA VAL A 213 3.87 -5.76 -7.93
C VAL A 213 5.32 -5.90 -8.34
N CYS A 214 5.55 -6.40 -9.57
CA CYS A 214 6.85 -6.89 -9.99
C CYS A 214 7.37 -6.42 -11.34
N GLY A 215 8.68 -6.63 -11.52
CA GLY A 215 9.45 -6.30 -12.70
C GLY A 215 9.36 -7.35 -13.81
N ASP A 216 8.98 -8.58 -13.47
CA ASP A 216 8.81 -9.69 -14.41
C ASP A 216 7.67 -9.48 -15.41
N TRP A 217 7.84 -9.98 -16.63
CA TRP A 217 6.74 -10.06 -17.59
C TRP A 217 6.84 -11.26 -18.52
N TYR A 218 5.70 -11.52 -19.15
CA TYR A 218 5.60 -12.43 -20.29
C TYR A 218 4.82 -11.78 -21.42
N ASP A 219 5.00 -12.29 -22.63
CA ASP A 219 4.21 -11.88 -23.79
C ASP A 219 4.07 -13.03 -24.79
N VAL A 220 2.89 -13.15 -25.39
CA VAL A 220 2.62 -14.08 -26.50
C VAL A 220 1.93 -13.29 -27.61
N VAL A 221 2.48 -13.37 -28.83
CA VAL A 221 2.11 -12.51 -29.95
C VAL A 221 1.90 -13.35 -31.20
N ASP A 222 0.70 -13.29 -31.77
CA ASP A 222 0.42 -13.93 -33.06
C ASP A 222 1.09 -13.14 -34.21
N LEU A 223 1.75 -13.87 -35.11
CA LEU A 223 2.46 -13.36 -36.28
C LEU A 223 2.00 -14.11 -37.54
N PRO A 224 0.82 -13.78 -38.10
CA PRO A 224 0.22 -14.53 -39.20
C PRO A 224 1.13 -14.67 -40.43
N PRO A 225 0.97 -15.75 -41.23
CA PRO A 225 -0.07 -16.78 -41.11
C PRO A 225 0.22 -17.91 -40.10
N ASP A 226 1.47 -18.35 -39.99
CA ASP A 226 1.84 -19.62 -39.31
C ASP A 226 2.93 -19.43 -38.24
N ARG A 227 3.03 -18.23 -37.66
CA ARG A 227 4.03 -17.92 -36.64
C ARG A 227 3.41 -17.27 -35.43
N TYR A 228 4.06 -17.45 -34.30
CA TYR A 228 3.80 -16.70 -33.08
C TYR A 228 5.11 -16.55 -32.32
N ALA A 229 5.16 -15.57 -31.43
CA ALA A 229 6.34 -15.28 -30.63
C ALA A 229 6.00 -15.27 -29.14
N ALA A 230 6.88 -15.84 -28.33
CA ALA A 230 6.81 -15.82 -26.88
C ALA A 230 7.99 -15.06 -26.30
N ALA A 231 7.80 -14.34 -25.21
CA ALA A 231 8.84 -13.62 -24.50
C ALA A 231 8.66 -13.73 -23.00
N VAL A 232 9.78 -13.75 -22.28
CA VAL A 232 9.83 -13.51 -20.84
C VAL A 232 10.96 -12.51 -20.60
N GLY A 233 10.82 -11.67 -19.58
CA GLY A 233 11.90 -10.79 -19.14
C GLY A 233 11.69 -10.31 -17.72
N ASP A 234 12.72 -9.67 -17.19
CA ASP A 234 12.78 -9.12 -15.84
C ASP A 234 13.42 -7.71 -15.84
N VAL A 235 12.83 -6.81 -15.06
CA VAL A 235 13.30 -5.44 -14.82
C VAL A 235 13.90 -5.39 -13.43
N VAL A 236 15.14 -4.90 -13.35
CA VAL A 236 15.84 -4.71 -12.09
C VAL A 236 15.00 -3.90 -11.09
N GLY A 237 14.81 -4.46 -9.90
CA GLY A 237 14.12 -3.83 -8.78
C GLY A 237 12.67 -4.28 -8.65
N HIS A 238 11.93 -3.67 -7.73
CA HIS A 238 10.57 -4.11 -7.39
C HIS A 238 9.61 -2.95 -7.15
N GLY A 239 8.31 -3.24 -7.14
CA GLY A 239 7.24 -2.27 -6.88
C GLY A 239 6.80 -1.47 -8.10
N LEU A 240 6.03 -0.40 -7.87
CA LEU A 240 5.27 0.28 -8.92
C LEU A 240 6.15 0.89 -10.04
N HIS A 241 7.35 1.36 -9.71
CA HIS A 241 8.27 1.90 -10.71
C HIS A 241 8.77 0.80 -11.66
N ALA A 242 9.26 -0.33 -11.13
CA ALA A 242 9.71 -1.47 -11.92
C ALA A 242 8.57 -2.00 -12.81
N ALA A 243 7.35 -2.09 -12.28
CA ALA A 243 6.17 -2.52 -13.03
C ALA A 243 5.80 -1.57 -14.19
N ALA A 244 5.95 -0.26 -14.00
CA ALA A 244 5.73 0.71 -15.07
C ALA A 244 6.78 0.57 -16.18
N VAL A 245 8.05 0.37 -15.81
CA VAL A 245 9.15 0.12 -16.76
C VAL A 245 8.93 -1.19 -17.52
N MET A 246 8.57 -2.26 -16.80
CA MET A 246 8.18 -3.55 -17.35
C MET A 246 7.09 -3.40 -18.40
N GLY A 247 5.99 -2.68 -18.09
CA GLY A 247 4.89 -2.47 -19.01
C GLY A 247 5.31 -1.74 -20.30
N MET A 248 6.23 -0.77 -20.18
CA MET A 248 6.82 -0.08 -21.34
C MET A 248 7.68 -1.02 -22.19
N LEU A 249 8.56 -1.82 -21.58
CA LEU A 249 9.43 -2.77 -22.29
C LEU A 249 8.62 -3.88 -22.96
N ARG A 250 7.66 -4.48 -22.25
CA ARG A 250 6.71 -5.48 -22.78
C ARG A 250 6.00 -4.95 -24.02
N SER A 251 5.39 -3.77 -23.90
CA SER A 251 4.63 -3.15 -25.00
C SER A 251 5.51 -2.83 -26.20
N ALA A 252 6.70 -2.28 -25.96
CA ALA A 252 7.67 -1.98 -27.01
C ALA A 252 8.11 -3.26 -27.75
N LEU A 253 8.47 -4.32 -27.02
CA LEU A 253 8.89 -5.59 -27.62
C LEU A 253 7.75 -6.25 -28.42
N SER A 254 6.52 -6.18 -27.90
CA SER A 254 5.33 -6.69 -28.57
C SER A 254 5.06 -5.97 -29.90
N ALA A 255 5.23 -4.64 -29.93
CA ALA A 255 5.10 -3.86 -31.15
C ALA A 255 6.24 -4.12 -32.15
N VAL A 256 7.48 -4.16 -31.68
CA VAL A 256 8.66 -4.32 -32.54
C VAL A 256 8.68 -5.67 -33.24
N ILE A 257 8.34 -6.77 -32.55
CA ILE A 257 8.33 -8.11 -33.18
C ILE A 257 7.24 -8.25 -34.27
N ARG A 258 6.18 -7.43 -34.24
CA ARG A 258 5.19 -7.38 -35.33
C ARG A 258 5.73 -6.66 -36.57
N ALA A 259 6.73 -5.79 -36.41
CA ALA A 259 7.36 -5.05 -37.49
C ALA A 259 8.62 -5.72 -38.04
N LEU A 260 9.34 -6.49 -37.22
CA LEU A 260 10.63 -7.09 -37.57
C LEU A 260 10.56 -8.63 -37.54
N PRO A 261 11.16 -9.33 -38.51
CA PRO A 261 11.06 -10.79 -38.62
C PRO A 261 12.05 -11.57 -37.71
N SER A 262 12.85 -10.88 -36.88
CA SER A 262 13.97 -11.47 -36.13
C SER A 262 13.89 -11.13 -34.63
N PRO A 263 13.98 -12.14 -33.74
CA PRO A 263 14.11 -11.92 -32.30
C PRO A 263 15.32 -11.05 -31.91
N ALA A 264 16.47 -11.23 -32.59
CA ALA A 264 17.67 -10.45 -32.31
C ALA A 264 17.48 -8.96 -32.63
N GLN A 265 16.92 -8.66 -33.81
CA GLN A 265 16.63 -7.28 -34.20
C GLN A 265 15.59 -6.65 -33.27
N ALA A 266 14.61 -7.43 -32.80
CA ALA A 266 13.62 -6.93 -31.86
C ALA A 266 14.23 -6.56 -30.50
N LEU A 267 15.10 -7.42 -29.94
CA LEU A 267 15.82 -7.13 -28.70
C LEU A 267 16.87 -6.03 -28.87
N GLU A 268 17.41 -5.82 -30.06
CA GLU A 268 18.30 -4.72 -30.38
C GLU A 268 17.59 -3.37 -30.32
N VAL A 269 16.43 -3.25 -30.96
CA VAL A 269 15.58 -2.05 -30.86
C VAL A 269 15.10 -1.83 -29.42
N LEU A 270 14.70 -2.91 -28.72
CA LEU A 270 14.33 -2.82 -27.30
C LEU A 270 15.49 -2.31 -26.45
N GLY A 271 16.72 -2.78 -26.71
CA GLY A 271 17.92 -2.30 -26.02
C GLY A 271 18.25 -0.83 -26.28
N LEU A 272 17.90 -0.30 -27.46
CA LEU A 272 17.98 1.15 -27.72
C LEU A 272 16.91 1.92 -26.96
N TYR A 273 15.68 1.40 -26.94
CA TYR A 273 14.58 2.00 -26.19
C TYR A 273 14.84 2.04 -24.68
N ALA A 274 15.40 0.96 -24.12
CA ALA A 274 15.76 0.87 -22.71
C ALA A 274 16.72 1.99 -22.26
N ARG A 275 17.60 2.50 -23.12
CA ARG A 275 18.50 3.64 -22.80
C ARG A 275 17.76 4.95 -22.61
N SER A 276 16.53 5.05 -23.10
CA SER A 276 15.67 6.24 -22.98
C SER A 276 14.67 6.16 -21.81
N VAL A 277 14.65 5.02 -21.11
CA VAL A 277 13.72 4.75 -20.01
C VAL A 277 14.52 4.58 -18.72
N ASP A 278 14.30 5.47 -17.76
CA ASP A 278 14.92 5.36 -16.45
C ASP A 278 14.49 4.05 -15.77
N GLY A 279 15.43 3.34 -15.15
CA GLY A 279 15.21 2.02 -14.56
C GLY A 279 15.15 0.83 -15.53
N ALA A 280 15.22 1.03 -16.85
CA ALA A 280 15.18 -0.08 -17.84
C ALA A 280 16.54 -0.69 -18.17
N MET A 281 17.63 -0.04 -17.75
CA MET A 281 18.99 -0.52 -17.98
C MET A 281 19.23 -1.82 -17.18
N ALA A 282 19.99 -2.73 -17.78
CA ALA A 282 20.26 -4.07 -17.25
C ALA A 282 19.04 -5.00 -17.11
N ALA A 283 17.85 -4.61 -17.59
CA ALA A 283 16.73 -5.52 -17.73
C ALA A 283 17.11 -6.72 -18.62
N THR A 284 16.64 -7.90 -18.24
CA THR A 284 16.90 -9.15 -18.99
C THR A 284 15.66 -9.53 -19.81
N ALA A 285 15.87 -10.18 -20.94
CA ALA A 285 14.75 -10.67 -21.75
C ALA A 285 15.18 -11.78 -22.69
N VAL A 286 14.31 -12.76 -22.91
CA VAL A 286 14.43 -13.74 -23.99
C VAL A 286 13.23 -13.63 -24.92
N LYS A 287 13.47 -13.66 -26.23
CA LYS A 287 12.42 -13.65 -27.26
C LYS A 287 12.58 -14.86 -28.14
N VAL A 288 11.49 -15.61 -28.31
CA VAL A 288 11.39 -16.79 -29.15
C VAL A 288 10.34 -16.57 -30.22
N LEU A 289 10.65 -16.94 -31.46
CA LEU A 289 9.75 -16.99 -32.61
C LEU A 289 9.57 -18.47 -32.99
N ILE A 290 8.32 -18.91 -33.05
CA ILE A 290 7.94 -20.26 -33.43
C ILE A 290 7.29 -20.20 -34.81
N ASP A 291 7.83 -20.94 -35.78
CA ASP A 291 7.24 -21.17 -37.09
C ASP A 291 6.71 -22.60 -37.19
N THR A 292 5.39 -22.73 -37.16
CA THR A 292 4.72 -24.04 -37.05
C THR A 292 4.75 -24.82 -38.36
N ARG A 293 4.87 -24.12 -39.49
CA ARG A 293 4.94 -24.72 -40.82
C ARG A 293 6.29 -25.37 -41.08
N SER A 294 7.38 -24.68 -40.76
CA SER A 294 8.75 -25.18 -40.92
C SER A 294 9.28 -25.92 -39.69
N ARG A 295 8.52 -25.91 -38.59
CA ARG A 295 8.87 -26.51 -37.29
C ARG A 295 10.19 -25.98 -36.75
N LEU A 296 10.34 -24.66 -36.82
CA LEU A 296 11.55 -23.96 -36.46
C LEU A 296 11.29 -23.04 -35.27
N ILE A 297 12.18 -23.12 -34.29
CA ILE A 297 12.32 -22.13 -33.22
C ILE A 297 13.51 -21.24 -33.58
N ILE A 298 13.31 -19.92 -33.54
CA ILE A 298 14.38 -18.92 -33.62
C ILE A 298 14.33 -18.10 -32.35
N TYR A 299 15.48 -17.86 -31.72
CA TYR A 299 15.53 -17.12 -30.46
C TYR A 299 16.75 -16.22 -30.34
N SER A 300 16.64 -15.24 -29.45
CA SER A 300 17.74 -14.39 -28.99
C SER A 300 17.52 -14.10 -27.51
N ASN A 301 18.61 -14.03 -26.74
CA ASN A 301 18.56 -13.92 -25.29
C ASN A 301 19.46 -12.76 -24.82
N ALA A 302 18.85 -11.77 -24.17
CA ALA A 302 19.51 -10.61 -23.56
C ALA A 302 19.65 -10.84 -22.05
N GLY A 303 20.63 -11.66 -21.66
CA GLY A 303 21.08 -11.84 -20.28
C GLY A 303 20.13 -12.60 -19.37
N HIS A 304 19.11 -13.24 -19.94
CA HIS A 304 18.07 -13.97 -19.22
C HIS A 304 18.43 -15.47 -19.09
N PRO A 305 17.87 -16.21 -18.13
CA PRO A 305 18.00 -17.67 -18.11
C PRO A 305 17.57 -18.32 -19.44
N PRO A 306 18.27 -19.36 -19.93
CA PRO A 306 17.97 -19.97 -21.22
C PRO A 306 16.64 -20.74 -21.16
N PRO A 307 15.74 -20.57 -22.14
CA PRO A 307 14.56 -21.42 -22.28
C PRO A 307 14.94 -22.89 -22.38
N VAL A 308 14.02 -23.79 -22.01
CA VAL A 308 14.24 -25.24 -22.09
C VAL A 308 13.32 -25.84 -23.14
N LEU A 309 13.88 -26.60 -24.09
CA LEU A 309 13.11 -27.47 -24.98
C LEU A 309 13.19 -28.90 -24.45
N LEU A 310 12.06 -29.43 -24.00
CA LEU A 310 11.88 -30.82 -23.62
C LEU A 310 11.38 -31.61 -24.83
N HIS A 311 12.17 -32.57 -25.28
CA HIS A 311 11.78 -33.49 -26.33
C HIS A 311 10.91 -34.63 -25.79
N GLN A 312 10.13 -35.24 -26.67
CA GLN A 312 9.27 -36.38 -26.31
C GLN A 312 10.04 -37.58 -25.73
N ASP A 313 11.31 -37.76 -26.10
CA ASP A 313 12.18 -38.81 -25.57
C ASP A 313 12.71 -38.52 -24.16
N GLY A 314 12.43 -37.34 -23.62
CA GLY A 314 12.87 -36.89 -22.30
C GLY A 314 14.23 -36.18 -22.31
N THR A 315 14.84 -35.95 -23.47
CA THR A 315 16.01 -35.08 -23.57
C THR A 315 15.59 -33.61 -23.39
N CYS A 316 16.43 -32.82 -22.71
CA CYS A 316 16.21 -31.39 -22.53
C CYS A 316 17.37 -30.64 -23.18
N GLU A 317 17.08 -29.68 -24.06
CA GLU A 317 18.05 -28.75 -24.62
C GLU A 317 17.83 -27.36 -24.00
N LEU A 318 18.89 -26.77 -23.43
CA LEU A 318 18.90 -25.37 -23.01
C LEU A 318 19.18 -24.50 -24.24
N LEU A 319 18.37 -23.48 -24.47
CA LEU A 319 18.50 -22.56 -25.59
C LEU A 319 19.47 -21.42 -25.23
N ASP A 320 20.76 -21.74 -25.15
CA ASP A 320 21.84 -20.85 -24.68
C ASP A 320 22.81 -20.34 -25.78
N LYS A 321 22.65 -20.82 -27.02
CA LYS A 321 23.58 -20.53 -28.15
C LYS A 321 23.48 -19.08 -28.67
N ALA A 322 22.51 -18.30 -28.19
CA ALA A 322 22.30 -16.91 -28.55
C ALA A 322 22.18 -15.99 -27.33
N THR A 323 22.86 -16.36 -26.24
CA THR A 323 22.95 -15.53 -25.03
C THR A 323 23.91 -14.36 -25.24
N ASP A 324 23.46 -13.19 -24.86
CA ASP A 324 24.15 -11.92 -24.97
C ASP A 324 23.89 -11.11 -23.69
N PRO A 325 24.69 -10.08 -23.32
CA PRO A 325 24.45 -9.33 -22.09
C PRO A 325 23.06 -8.66 -22.01
N PRO A 326 22.60 -8.31 -20.79
CA PRO A 326 21.33 -7.62 -20.55
C PRO A 326 21.14 -6.35 -21.39
N LEU A 327 19.90 -5.87 -21.46
CA LEU A 327 19.54 -4.67 -22.20
C LEU A 327 20.34 -3.45 -21.71
N GLY A 328 20.89 -2.69 -22.65
CA GLY A 328 21.67 -1.49 -22.33
C GLY A 328 23.07 -1.72 -21.73
N ALA A 329 23.46 -2.95 -21.38
CA ALA A 329 24.73 -3.22 -20.69
C ALA A 329 25.99 -2.87 -21.51
N ARG A 330 25.91 -2.92 -22.85
CA ARG A 330 27.03 -2.56 -23.73
C ARG A 330 27.09 -1.05 -23.97
N GLU A 331 28.26 -0.46 -23.76
CA GLU A 331 28.56 0.94 -24.10
C GLU A 331 28.44 1.22 -25.60
N HIS A 332 28.90 0.27 -26.43
CA HIS A 332 28.89 0.37 -27.88
C HIS A 332 27.89 -0.62 -28.48
N HIS A 333 27.27 -0.21 -29.59
CA HIS A 333 26.34 -1.06 -30.32
C HIS A 333 27.07 -2.24 -30.98
N VAL A 334 26.59 -3.45 -30.71
CA VAL A 334 27.03 -4.69 -31.35
C VAL A 334 25.77 -5.49 -31.70
N PRO A 335 25.65 -6.03 -32.93
CA PRO A 335 24.51 -6.84 -33.31
C PRO A 335 24.27 -8.00 -32.35
N ARG A 336 23.04 -8.16 -31.88
CA ARG A 336 22.67 -9.28 -31.01
C ARG A 336 22.68 -10.61 -31.79
N PRO A 337 23.17 -11.72 -31.21
CA PRO A 337 23.13 -13.02 -31.84
C PRO A 337 21.69 -13.57 -31.86
N GLN A 338 21.42 -14.45 -32.83
CA GLN A 338 20.24 -15.31 -32.83
C GLN A 338 20.67 -16.74 -33.18
N ALA A 339 19.94 -17.71 -32.65
CA ALA A 339 20.10 -19.12 -32.97
C ALA A 339 18.76 -19.71 -33.36
N GLY A 340 18.80 -20.85 -34.06
CA GLY A 340 17.60 -21.59 -34.41
C GLY A 340 17.80 -23.08 -34.33
N LEU A 341 16.72 -23.79 -34.07
CA LEU A 341 16.66 -25.23 -33.96
C LEU A 341 15.30 -25.74 -34.41
N THR A 342 15.27 -26.94 -34.97
CA THR A 342 14.02 -27.62 -35.34
C THR A 342 13.42 -28.34 -34.14
N TYR A 343 12.10 -28.47 -34.10
CA TYR A 343 11.40 -29.23 -33.07
C TYR A 343 10.51 -30.32 -33.68
N THR A 344 10.14 -31.31 -32.86
CA THR A 344 9.17 -32.35 -33.22
C THR A 344 7.81 -32.02 -32.60
N PRO A 345 6.69 -32.18 -33.34
CA PRO A 345 5.37 -31.98 -32.75
C PRO A 345 5.17 -32.78 -31.46
N GLY A 346 4.73 -32.09 -30.42
CA GLY A 346 4.56 -32.56 -29.05
C GLY A 346 5.78 -32.39 -28.13
N ASP A 347 6.89 -31.84 -28.64
CA ASP A 347 7.94 -31.26 -27.79
C ASP A 347 7.37 -30.10 -26.95
N THR A 348 8.00 -29.79 -25.82
CA THR A 348 7.53 -28.74 -24.90
C THR A 348 8.60 -27.69 -24.69
N LEU A 349 8.29 -26.44 -25.04
CA LEU A 349 9.15 -25.29 -24.82
C LEU A 349 8.73 -24.56 -23.55
N VAL A 350 9.69 -24.25 -22.68
CA VAL A 350 9.46 -23.57 -21.40
C VAL A 350 10.32 -22.31 -21.32
N LEU A 351 9.66 -21.16 -21.11
CA LEU A 351 10.30 -19.87 -20.84
C LEU A 351 9.97 -19.48 -19.40
N TYR A 352 10.95 -18.96 -18.69
CA TYR A 352 10.83 -18.65 -17.27
C TYR A 352 11.82 -17.57 -16.87
N THR A 353 11.48 -16.85 -15.83
CA THR A 353 12.32 -15.89 -15.08
C THR A 353 13.18 -16.60 -14.06
N ASP A 354 14.23 -15.92 -13.62
CA ASP A 354 15.21 -16.43 -12.66
C ASP A 354 14.57 -16.81 -11.32
N GLY A 355 13.50 -16.16 -10.86
CA GLY A 355 12.80 -16.54 -9.62
C GLY A 355 12.29 -17.98 -9.59
N LEU A 356 12.18 -18.67 -10.74
CA LEU A 356 11.86 -20.10 -10.80
C LEU A 356 13.05 -21.00 -10.41
N VAL A 357 14.28 -20.58 -10.68
CA VAL A 357 15.50 -21.42 -10.60
C VAL A 357 16.55 -20.89 -9.63
N GLU A 358 16.63 -19.57 -9.45
CA GLU A 358 17.62 -18.88 -8.65
C GLU A 358 17.31 -18.98 -7.16
N ARG A 359 18.36 -19.21 -6.37
CA ARG A 359 18.29 -19.27 -4.90
C ARG A 359 19.56 -18.63 -4.34
N ARG A 360 19.43 -17.90 -3.23
CA ARG A 360 20.51 -17.06 -2.66
C ARG A 360 21.82 -17.79 -2.36
N ASP A 361 21.75 -19.06 -1.97
CA ASP A 361 22.89 -19.84 -1.51
C ASP A 361 23.24 -21.00 -2.47
N GLU A 362 22.84 -20.90 -3.74
CA GLU A 362 23.02 -21.97 -4.72
C GLU A 362 23.43 -21.44 -6.09
N ASP A 363 24.23 -22.23 -6.81
CA ASP A 363 24.55 -21.96 -8.20
C ASP A 363 23.30 -22.13 -9.09
N ILE A 364 23.15 -21.24 -10.09
CA ILE A 364 22.06 -21.27 -11.05
C ILE A 364 22.01 -22.61 -11.80
N ASP A 365 23.15 -23.24 -12.05
CA ASP A 365 23.23 -24.54 -12.72
C ASP A 365 22.49 -25.65 -11.95
N ALA A 366 22.47 -25.59 -10.62
CA ALA A 366 21.74 -26.55 -9.82
C ALA A 366 20.22 -26.30 -9.87
N GLY A 367 19.81 -25.03 -9.99
CA GLY A 367 18.43 -24.63 -10.32
C GLY A 367 17.96 -25.18 -11.66
N LEU A 368 18.78 -25.00 -12.70
CA LEU A 368 18.53 -25.53 -14.05
C LEU A 368 18.47 -27.06 -14.05
N ALA A 369 19.37 -27.73 -13.32
CA ALA A 369 19.35 -29.18 -13.19
C ALA A 369 18.05 -29.70 -12.55
N ARG A 370 17.54 -29.03 -11.51
CA ARG A 370 16.23 -29.37 -10.92
C ARG A 370 15.08 -29.13 -11.89
N LEU A 371 15.07 -28.00 -12.59
CA LEU A 371 14.03 -27.68 -13.57
C LEU A 371 13.99 -28.77 -14.65
N THR A 372 15.13 -29.13 -15.24
CA THR A 372 15.17 -30.20 -16.26
C THR A 372 14.78 -31.56 -15.70
N ALA A 373 15.13 -31.88 -14.45
CA ALA A 373 14.68 -33.11 -13.79
C ALA A 373 13.16 -33.15 -13.60
N ALA A 374 12.56 -32.04 -13.16
CA ALA A 374 11.11 -31.91 -13.00
C ALA A 374 10.38 -32.03 -14.35
N LEU A 375 10.87 -31.35 -15.39
CA LEU A 375 10.33 -31.46 -16.75
C LEU A 375 10.33 -32.90 -17.28
N ARG A 376 11.41 -33.65 -17.03
CA ARG A 376 11.48 -35.06 -17.44
C ARG A 376 10.49 -35.94 -16.70
N ALA A 377 10.31 -35.71 -15.41
CA ALA A 377 9.40 -36.49 -14.57
C ALA A 377 7.93 -36.31 -15.02
N ASP A 378 7.57 -35.09 -15.42
CA ASP A 378 6.20 -34.70 -15.74
C ASP A 378 5.95 -34.52 -17.26
N ARG A 379 6.82 -35.07 -18.11
CA ARG A 379 6.83 -34.84 -19.58
C ARG A 379 5.51 -35.13 -20.31
N THR A 380 4.70 -36.02 -19.76
CA THR A 380 3.40 -36.43 -20.35
C THR A 380 2.23 -35.56 -19.91
N LEU A 381 2.44 -34.64 -18.96
CA LEU A 381 1.38 -33.75 -18.49
C LEU A 381 1.01 -32.70 -19.55
N LEU A 382 -0.25 -32.26 -19.52
CA LEU A 382 -0.70 -31.13 -20.33
C LEU A 382 -0.03 -29.83 -19.86
N PRO A 383 0.07 -28.79 -20.71
CA PRO A 383 0.77 -27.54 -20.38
C PRO A 383 0.40 -26.95 -19.01
N ASP A 384 -0.89 -26.86 -18.67
CA ASP A 384 -1.34 -26.33 -17.38
C ASP A 384 -0.87 -27.18 -16.20
N GLN A 385 -1.06 -28.50 -16.29
CA GLN A 385 -0.66 -29.43 -15.25
C GLN A 385 0.87 -29.46 -15.07
N LEU A 386 1.60 -29.32 -16.18
CA LEU A 386 3.05 -29.22 -16.15
C LEU A 386 3.48 -27.92 -15.48
N ALA A 387 2.88 -26.78 -15.82
CA ALA A 387 3.20 -25.49 -15.19
C ALA A 387 2.97 -25.55 -13.67
N ASP A 388 1.83 -26.07 -13.22
CA ASP A 388 1.53 -26.24 -11.79
C ASP A 388 2.50 -27.24 -11.11
N GLY A 389 2.81 -28.34 -11.80
CA GLY A 389 3.77 -29.35 -11.32
C GLY A 389 5.18 -28.81 -11.15
N LEU A 390 5.64 -27.94 -12.06
CA LEU A 390 6.94 -27.28 -11.97
C LEU A 390 7.02 -26.36 -10.76
N LEU A 391 6.01 -25.51 -10.53
CA LEU A 391 5.97 -24.62 -9.37
C LEU A 391 5.96 -25.39 -8.04
N ALA A 392 5.23 -26.51 -7.99
CA ALA A 392 5.19 -27.36 -6.80
C ALA A 392 6.54 -28.07 -6.56
N ARG A 393 7.15 -28.67 -7.59
CA ARG A 393 8.41 -29.42 -7.46
C ARG A 393 9.62 -28.53 -7.16
N LEU A 394 9.57 -27.27 -7.57
CA LEU A 394 10.62 -26.28 -7.31
C LEU A 394 10.42 -25.53 -5.99
N ASP A 395 9.37 -25.87 -5.24
CA ASP A 395 9.05 -25.34 -3.90
C ASP A 395 8.77 -23.83 -3.91
N VAL A 396 8.07 -23.36 -4.94
CA VAL A 396 7.73 -21.93 -5.14
C VAL A 396 6.22 -21.67 -5.17
N ALA A 397 5.39 -22.73 -5.10
CA ALA A 397 3.94 -22.62 -5.17
C ALA A 397 3.30 -21.84 -3.99
N GLU A 398 3.91 -21.89 -2.80
CA GLU A 398 3.39 -21.23 -1.59
C GLU A 398 4.03 -19.86 -1.30
N GLY A 399 4.98 -19.42 -2.14
CA GLY A 399 5.64 -18.13 -2.00
C GLY A 399 7.08 -18.17 -2.50
N ALA A 400 7.33 -17.52 -3.63
CA ALA A 400 8.66 -17.39 -4.18
C ALA A 400 9.42 -16.22 -3.52
N PRO A 401 10.76 -16.35 -3.34
CA PRO A 401 11.61 -15.26 -2.85
C PRO A 401 11.75 -14.13 -3.87
N ASP A 402 11.54 -14.44 -5.14
CA ASP A 402 11.56 -13.51 -6.27
C ASP A 402 10.34 -13.72 -7.17
N ASP A 403 10.14 -12.83 -8.12
CA ASP A 403 9.04 -12.87 -9.06
C ASP A 403 9.17 -14.04 -10.05
N ILE A 404 8.04 -14.59 -10.48
CA ILE A 404 8.02 -15.69 -11.45
C ILE A 404 7.00 -15.42 -12.54
N ALA A 405 7.49 -15.18 -13.76
CA ALA A 405 6.78 -15.46 -15.00
C ALA A 405 7.20 -16.81 -15.62
N LEU A 406 6.23 -17.69 -15.90
CA LEU A 406 6.43 -19.01 -16.52
C LEU A 406 5.48 -19.20 -17.71
N ILE A 407 6.03 -19.55 -18.87
CA ILE A 407 5.28 -19.97 -20.07
C ILE A 407 5.65 -21.41 -20.42
N VAL A 408 4.66 -22.27 -20.61
CA VAL A 408 4.80 -23.65 -21.09
C VAL A 408 4.05 -23.78 -22.41
N ILE A 409 4.74 -24.19 -23.48
CA ILE A 409 4.22 -24.29 -24.85
C ILE A 409 4.40 -25.72 -25.35
N ARG A 410 3.31 -26.41 -25.68
CA ARG A 410 3.36 -27.68 -26.41
C ARG A 410 3.40 -27.40 -27.91
N LEU A 411 4.46 -27.83 -28.60
CA LEU A 411 4.79 -27.42 -29.97
C LEU A 411 4.22 -28.30 -31.09
#